data_AF-A0A514C8I2-F1
#
_entry.id   AF-A0A514C8I2-F1
#
_cell.length_a   1.000
_cell.length_b   1.000
_cell.length_c   1.000
_cell.angle_alpha   90.00
_cell.angle_beta   90.00
_cell.angle_gamma   90.00
#
_symmetry.space_group_name_H-M   'P 1'
#
loop_
_entity.id
_entity.type
_entity.pdbx_description
1 polymer ?
#
loop_
_entity_poly.entity_id
_entity_poly.type
_entity_poly.pdbx_seq_one_letter_code
_entity_poly.pdbx_strand_id
1 'polypeptide(L)'
;MDEKSASRGLHDVYTEKASAEHYRKTGKFLDGATLVKEIRKLETSAMTTGNPVVWGSDAAVWFVMVKDAKGRFASNPLWGDGWGWALFKADAPAKNVAVSYEADCMGCHVPAAKTDRVFIQGYPTLTQH
;
A
#
# COMPACT_ATOMS: atom_id res chain seq x y z
N MET A 1 18.21 -0.15 7.18
CA MET A 1 16.75 -0.09 7.39
C MET A 1 16.53 0.62 8.72
N ASP A 2 15.64 1.61 8.79
CA ASP A 2 15.31 2.24 10.07
C ASP A 2 14.68 1.19 10.99
N GLU A 3 15.42 0.83 12.03
CA GLU A 3 15.04 -0.24 12.94
C GLU A 3 13.81 0.09 13.78
N LYS A 4 13.52 1.38 13.95
CA LYS A 4 12.44 1.92 14.77
C LYS A 4 11.19 2.26 13.95
N SER A 5 11.27 2.15 12.62
CA SER A 5 10.13 2.45 11.76
C SER A 5 8.99 1.45 11.99
N ALA A 6 7.79 1.98 12.22
CA ALA A 6 6.56 1.18 12.22
C ALA A 6 6.28 0.52 10.85
N SER A 7 6.95 0.98 9.79
CA SER A 7 6.91 0.38 8.46
C SER A 7 8.08 -0.56 8.19
N ARG A 8 8.87 -0.97 9.20
CA ARG A 8 9.92 -1.98 9.00
C ARG A 8 9.28 -3.34 8.72
N GLY A 9 9.60 -3.91 7.57
CA GLY A 9 9.11 -5.23 7.18
C GLY A 9 9.28 -5.50 5.69
N LEU A 10 8.85 -6.69 5.26
CA LEU A 10 8.66 -6.99 3.84
C LEU A 10 7.33 -6.35 3.39
N HIS A 11 7.36 -5.60 2.30
CA HIS A 11 6.18 -4.88 1.79
C HIS A 11 5.68 -5.56 0.53
N ASP A 12 4.55 -6.23 0.63
CA ASP A 12 3.87 -6.84 -0.51
C ASP A 12 2.63 -6.02 -0.84
N VAL A 13 2.41 -5.75 -2.13
CA VAL A 13 1.31 -4.90 -2.59
C VAL A 13 0.48 -5.63 -3.63
N TYR A 14 -0.82 -5.65 -3.39
CA TYR A 14 -1.80 -6.38 -4.17
C TYR A 14 -2.85 -5.43 -4.73
N THR A 15 -3.38 -5.75 -5.89
CA THR A 15 -4.54 -5.10 -6.51
C THR A 15 -5.28 -6.12 -7.35
N GLU A 16 -6.50 -5.82 -7.78
CA GLU A 16 -7.26 -6.70 -8.64
C GLU A 16 -6.58 -6.86 -10.00
N LYS A 17 -6.70 -8.05 -10.61
CA LYS A 17 -6.14 -8.32 -11.94
C LYS A 17 -6.55 -7.26 -12.98
N ALA A 18 -7.83 -6.90 -13.01
CA ALA A 18 -8.35 -5.90 -13.93
C ALA A 18 -7.72 -4.50 -13.71
N SER A 19 -7.51 -4.11 -12.45
CA SER A 19 -6.85 -2.86 -12.07
C SER A 19 -5.40 -2.84 -12.57
N ALA A 20 -4.64 -3.92 -12.34
CA ALA A 20 -3.27 -4.04 -12.81
C ALA A 20 -3.17 -4.05 -14.35
N GLU A 21 -4.03 -4.78 -15.04
CA GLU A 21 -4.06 -4.83 -16.50
C GLU A 21 -4.44 -3.48 -17.11
N HIS A 22 -5.40 -2.77 -16.51
CA HIS A 22 -5.76 -1.43 -16.94
C HIS A 22 -4.61 -0.44 -16.73
N TYR A 23 -3.94 -0.50 -15.58
CA TYR A 23 -2.79 0.34 -15.29
C TYR A 23 -1.67 0.12 -16.31
N ARG A 24 -1.33 -1.13 -16.61
CA ARG A 24 -0.31 -1.46 -17.63
C ARG A 24 -0.62 -0.89 -19.01
N LYS A 25 -1.90 -0.77 -19.36
CA LYS A 25 -2.34 -0.25 -20.67
C LYS A 25 -2.41 1.27 -20.72
N THR A 26 -2.71 1.93 -19.60
CA THR A 26 -3.14 3.34 -19.58
C THR A 26 -2.30 4.24 -18.68
N GLY A 27 -1.48 3.66 -17.80
CA GLY A 27 -0.78 4.38 -16.74
C GLY A 27 -1.68 4.89 -15.62
N LYS A 28 -2.94 4.42 -15.52
CA LYS A 28 -3.93 4.91 -14.53
C LYS A 28 -4.64 3.76 -13.84
N PHE A 29 -5.03 3.96 -12.58
CA PHE A 29 -5.91 3.03 -11.87
C PHE A 29 -7.38 3.28 -12.23
N LEU A 30 -8.16 2.19 -12.29
CA LEU A 30 -9.61 2.26 -12.50
C LEU A 30 -10.30 2.93 -11.29
N ASP A 31 -11.42 3.60 -11.54
CA ASP A 31 -12.34 3.98 -10.47
C ASP A 31 -12.78 2.73 -9.69
N GLY A 32 -12.63 2.75 -8.37
CA GLY A 32 -12.87 1.60 -7.50
C GLY A 32 -11.72 0.59 -7.40
N ALA A 33 -10.58 0.80 -8.06
CA ALA A 33 -9.41 -0.05 -7.87
C ALA A 33 -8.95 -0.05 -6.41
N THR A 34 -8.62 -1.23 -5.88
CA THR A 34 -8.11 -1.37 -4.51
C THR A 34 -6.63 -1.70 -4.54
N LEU A 35 -5.84 -1.00 -3.74
CA LEU A 35 -4.47 -1.38 -3.43
C LEU A 35 -4.41 -1.79 -1.96
N VAL A 36 -3.92 -3.00 -1.71
CA VAL A 36 -3.67 -3.51 -0.36
C VAL A 36 -2.17 -3.69 -0.21
N LYS A 37 -1.56 -2.92 0.68
CA LYS A 37 -0.17 -3.09 1.10
C LYS A 37 -0.14 -3.85 2.42
N GLU A 38 0.46 -5.02 2.41
CA GLU A 38 0.77 -5.80 3.61
C GLU A 38 2.22 -5.55 4.02
N ILE A 39 2.44 -5.30 5.30
CA ILE A 39 3.78 -5.35 5.90
C ILE A 39 3.88 -6.61 6.74
N ARG A 40 4.85 -7.47 6.41
CA ARG A 40 5.20 -8.66 7.19
C ARG A 40 6.47 -8.42 7.99
N LYS A 41 6.54 -8.99 9.20
CA LYS A 41 7.77 -9.01 10.01
C LYS A 41 8.88 -9.73 9.24
N LEU A 42 10.14 -9.42 9.58
CA LEU A 42 11.29 -10.06 8.96
C LEU A 42 11.83 -11.17 9.86
N GLU A 43 12.07 -12.33 9.27
CA GLU A 43 12.90 -13.39 9.84
C GLU A 43 14.17 -13.55 9.02
N THR A 44 15.22 -14.08 9.66
CA THR A 44 16.52 -14.23 9.04
C THR A 44 17.28 -15.42 9.60
N SER A 45 17.94 -16.17 8.73
CA SER A 45 18.84 -17.27 9.13
C SER A 45 19.88 -17.57 8.05
N ALA A 46 20.91 -18.33 8.41
CA ALA A 46 21.73 -19.01 7.43
C ALA A 46 20.88 -20.08 6.70
N MET A 47 20.98 -20.16 5.39
CA MET A 47 20.33 -21.15 4.52
C MET A 47 21.30 -21.62 3.43
N THR A 48 20.97 -22.70 2.73
CA THR A 48 21.81 -23.20 1.61
C THR A 48 21.89 -22.23 0.43
N THR A 49 20.93 -21.31 0.30
CA THR A 49 20.87 -20.27 -0.74
C THR A 49 21.56 -18.96 -0.35
N GLY A 50 22.00 -18.80 0.91
CA GLY A 50 22.65 -17.58 1.38
C GLY A 50 22.77 -17.49 2.91
N ASN A 51 23.61 -16.58 3.40
CA ASN A 51 23.73 -16.32 4.83
C ASN A 51 24.06 -14.83 5.11
N PRO A 52 23.12 -14.06 5.68
CA PRO A 52 21.74 -14.45 5.99
C PRO A 52 20.83 -14.43 4.75
N VAL A 53 19.82 -15.29 4.74
CA VAL A 53 18.60 -15.11 3.94
C VAL A 53 17.55 -14.43 4.82
N VAL A 54 16.77 -13.52 4.23
CA VAL A 54 15.70 -12.78 4.91
C VAL A 54 14.37 -13.07 4.22
N TRP A 55 13.31 -13.33 4.98
CA TRP A 55 11.96 -13.55 4.47
C TRP A 55 10.89 -12.91 5.36
N GLY A 56 9.67 -12.78 4.82
CA GLY A 56 8.51 -12.30 5.56
C GLY A 56 7.87 -13.39 6.43
N SER A 57 7.53 -13.07 7.68
CA SER A 57 6.82 -13.95 8.61
C SER A 57 5.40 -13.44 8.90
N ASP A 58 5.03 -13.13 10.15
CA ASP A 58 3.66 -12.68 10.46
C ASP A 58 3.33 -11.35 9.78
N ALA A 59 2.08 -11.20 9.33
CA ALA A 59 1.56 -9.88 8.99
C ALA A 59 1.57 -8.98 10.24
N ALA A 60 1.97 -7.73 10.06
CA ALA A 60 2.01 -6.71 11.11
C ALA A 60 0.91 -5.66 10.91
N VAL A 61 0.70 -5.23 9.67
CA VAL A 61 -0.26 -4.18 9.31
C VAL A 61 -0.64 -4.27 7.83
N TRP A 62 -1.89 -3.91 7.53
CA TRP A 62 -2.37 -3.67 6.18
C TRP A 62 -2.74 -2.20 6.00
N PHE A 63 -2.35 -1.63 4.87
CA PHE A 63 -2.81 -0.34 4.40
C PHE A 63 -3.67 -0.58 3.16
N VAL A 64 -4.83 0.06 3.11
CA VAL A 64 -5.76 -0.10 1.99
C VAL A 64 -6.04 1.26 1.39
N MET A 65 -5.98 1.32 0.05
CA MET A 65 -6.36 2.47 -0.74
C MET A 65 -7.45 2.05 -1.72
N VAL A 66 -8.52 2.85 -1.85
CA VAL A 66 -9.60 2.61 -2.84
C VAL A 66 -9.75 3.82 -3.75
N LYS A 67 -9.60 3.64 -5.06
CA LYS A 67 -9.68 4.75 -6.02
C LYS A 67 -11.10 5.31 -6.06
N ASP A 68 -11.20 6.62 -5.95
CA ASP A 68 -12.43 7.37 -6.15
C ASP A 68 -12.19 8.50 -7.14
N ALA A 69 -12.20 8.16 -8.43
CA ALA A 69 -12.01 9.12 -9.51
C ALA A 69 -13.22 10.06 -9.69
N LYS A 70 -14.35 9.75 -9.04
CA LYS A 70 -15.61 10.49 -9.15
C LYS A 70 -15.87 11.42 -7.97
N GLY A 71 -15.06 11.37 -6.91
CA GLY A 71 -15.25 12.19 -5.70
C GLY A 71 -16.54 11.89 -4.95
N ARG A 72 -16.92 10.60 -4.88
CA ARG A 72 -18.14 10.10 -4.23
C ARG A 72 -18.20 10.38 -2.72
N PHE A 73 -17.06 10.52 -2.06
CA PHE A 73 -16.99 10.59 -0.59
C PHE A 73 -16.32 11.87 -0.06
N ALA A 74 -16.55 13.01 -0.71
CA ALA A 74 -15.88 14.28 -0.38
C ALA A 74 -16.04 14.77 1.08
N SER A 75 -17.09 14.34 1.79
CA SER A 75 -17.31 14.68 3.21
C SER A 75 -16.72 13.67 4.19
N ASN A 76 -16.13 12.57 3.71
CA ASN A 76 -15.53 11.54 4.56
C ASN A 76 -14.07 11.92 4.86
N PRO A 77 -13.68 12.06 6.14
CA PRO A 77 -12.30 12.43 6.51
C PRO A 77 -11.25 11.40 6.05
N LEU A 78 -11.65 10.16 5.77
CA LEU A 78 -10.77 9.12 5.23
C LEU A 78 -10.61 9.18 3.72
N TRP A 79 -11.23 10.15 3.03
CA TRP A 79 -11.11 10.33 1.59
C TRP A 79 -10.37 11.63 1.27
N GLY A 80 -9.42 11.53 0.35
CA GLY A 80 -8.60 12.67 -0.08
C GLY A 80 -7.76 12.31 -1.29
N ASP A 81 -7.47 13.30 -2.13
CA ASP A 81 -6.66 13.14 -3.35
C ASP A 81 -7.17 12.03 -4.30
N GLY A 82 -8.49 11.82 -4.35
CA GLY A 82 -9.13 10.83 -5.22
C GLY A 82 -8.96 9.38 -4.75
N TRP A 83 -8.68 9.18 -3.47
CA TRP A 83 -8.55 7.87 -2.83
C TRP A 83 -9.26 7.86 -1.47
N GLY A 84 -9.80 6.69 -1.09
CA GLY A 84 -10.14 6.35 0.27
C GLY A 84 -8.98 5.61 0.95
N TRP A 85 -8.78 5.85 2.24
CA TRP A 85 -7.59 5.41 2.98
C TRP A 85 -7.98 4.65 4.24
N ALA A 86 -7.31 3.54 4.51
CA ALA A 86 -7.53 2.75 5.72
C ALA A 86 -6.26 2.04 6.18
N LEU A 87 -6.22 1.75 7.48
CA LEU A 87 -5.12 1.05 8.16
C LEU A 87 -5.71 0.01 9.12
N PHE A 88 -5.24 -1.23 9.01
CA PHE A 88 -5.67 -2.35 9.84
C PHE A 88 -4.45 -2.99 10.49
N LYS A 89 -4.48 -3.14 11.83
CA LYS A 89 -3.40 -3.79 12.57
C LYS A 89 -3.66 -5.29 12.71
N ALA A 90 -2.60 -6.09 12.77
CA ALA A 90 -2.70 -7.55 12.90
C ALA A 90 -3.44 -8.03 14.16
N ASP A 91 -3.43 -7.25 15.24
CA ASP A 91 -4.15 -7.54 16.48
C ASP A 91 -5.66 -7.24 16.41
N ALA A 92 -6.11 -6.47 15.42
CA ALA A 92 -7.51 -6.10 15.20
C ALA A 92 -7.83 -5.92 13.70
N PRO A 93 -7.71 -6.97 12.86
CA PRO A 93 -7.75 -6.85 11.41
C PRO A 93 -9.12 -6.44 10.85
N ALA A 94 -10.19 -6.56 11.64
CA ALA A 94 -11.54 -6.14 11.26
C ALA A 94 -11.83 -4.65 11.55
N LYS A 95 -10.88 -3.91 12.16
CA LYS A 95 -11.08 -2.52 12.58
C LYS A 95 -10.13 -1.59 11.84
N ASN A 96 -10.69 -0.65 11.07
CA ASN A 96 -9.91 0.47 10.57
C ASN A 96 -9.54 1.40 11.74
N VAL A 97 -8.25 1.66 11.91
CA VAL A 97 -7.74 2.55 12.98
C VAL A 97 -7.29 3.90 12.47
N ALA A 98 -7.32 4.14 11.14
CA ALA A 98 -7.09 5.46 10.59
C ALA A 98 -8.25 6.40 10.97
N VAL A 99 -7.91 7.66 11.25
CA VAL A 99 -8.83 8.73 11.65
C VAL A 99 -9.10 9.66 10.48
N SER A 100 -8.07 10.08 9.73
CA SER A 100 -8.24 10.91 8.55
C SER A 100 -7.08 10.78 7.56
N TYR A 101 -7.33 11.14 6.29
CA TYR A 101 -6.31 11.20 5.27
C TYR A 101 -5.18 12.16 5.67
N GLU A 102 -5.52 13.36 6.16
CA GLU A 102 -4.59 14.41 6.52
C GLU A 102 -3.66 13.99 7.67
N ALA A 103 -4.21 13.33 8.68
CA ALA A 103 -3.47 12.91 9.86
C ALA A 103 -2.58 11.69 9.60
N ASP A 104 -3.09 10.69 8.88
CA ASP A 104 -2.49 9.34 8.87
C ASP A 104 -1.80 8.98 7.55
N CYS A 105 -2.12 9.64 6.44
CA CYS A 105 -1.73 9.16 5.09
C CYS A 105 -1.07 10.24 4.21
N MET A 106 -1.58 11.47 4.24
CA MET A 106 -1.21 12.55 3.33
C MET A 106 0.29 12.83 3.31
N GLY A 107 0.91 12.97 4.49
CA GLY A 107 2.34 13.29 4.60
C GLY A 107 3.26 12.29 3.88
N CYS A 108 2.88 11.02 3.84
CA CYS A 108 3.67 9.98 3.17
C CYS A 108 3.36 9.84 1.68
N HIS A 109 2.16 10.22 1.24
CA HIS A 109 1.68 9.99 -0.12
C HIS A 109 1.74 11.22 -1.05
N VAL A 110 1.75 12.43 -0.50
CA VAL A 110 1.98 13.68 -1.27
C VAL A 110 3.27 13.65 -2.10
N PRO A 111 4.40 13.10 -1.62
CA PRO A 111 5.61 12.97 -2.45
C PRO A 111 5.39 12.14 -3.73
N ALA A 112 4.43 11.22 -3.73
CA ALA A 112 4.05 10.42 -4.90
C ALA A 112 2.97 11.09 -5.77
N ALA A 113 2.79 12.42 -5.67
CA ALA A 113 1.71 13.11 -6.35
C ALA A 113 1.68 12.93 -7.87
N LYS A 114 2.86 12.84 -8.51
CA LYS A 114 3.00 12.68 -9.96
C LYS A 114 2.56 11.31 -10.47
N THR A 115 2.46 10.33 -9.58
CA THR A 115 2.09 8.94 -9.88
C THR A 115 0.82 8.56 -9.13
N ASP A 116 -0.13 9.49 -9.08
CA ASP A 116 -1.46 9.30 -8.50
C ASP A 116 -1.41 8.87 -7.02
N ARG A 117 -0.48 9.43 -6.24
CA ARG A 117 -0.24 9.11 -4.82
C ARG A 117 0.30 7.71 -4.57
N VAL A 118 0.74 7.00 -5.60
CA VAL A 118 1.26 5.64 -5.49
C VAL A 118 2.73 5.61 -5.92
N PHE A 119 3.60 4.96 -5.14
CA PHE A 119 5.03 4.82 -5.46
C PHE A 119 5.28 3.71 -6.49
N ILE A 120 4.89 3.96 -7.74
CA ILE A 120 4.87 2.97 -8.83
C ILE A 120 6.25 2.39 -9.14
N GLN A 121 7.35 3.09 -8.83
CA GLN A 121 8.69 2.54 -8.98
C GLN A 121 8.94 1.28 -8.14
N GLY A 122 8.15 1.05 -7.09
CA GLY A 122 8.18 -0.18 -6.30
C GLY A 122 7.44 -1.35 -6.95
N TYR A 123 6.74 -1.13 -8.07
CA TYR A 123 5.88 -2.12 -8.73
C TYR A 123 6.36 -2.36 -10.17
N PRO A 124 7.50 -3.04 -10.37
CA PRO A 124 8.00 -3.34 -11.71
C PRO A 124 6.99 -4.19 -12.52
N THR A 125 6.10 -4.90 -11.84
CA THR A 125 5.00 -5.63 -12.46
C THR A 125 3.94 -4.73 -13.09
N LEU A 126 3.86 -3.44 -12.78
CA LEU A 126 2.94 -2.48 -13.40
C LEU A 126 3.58 -1.66 -14.52
N THR A 127 4.90 -1.58 -14.56
CA THR A 127 5.64 -0.88 -15.61
C THR A 127 5.90 -1.83 -16.78
N GLN A 128 5.63 -1.40 -18.01
CA GLN A 128 6.11 -2.12 -19.18
C GLN A 128 7.62 -1.88 -19.31
N HIS A 129 8.39 -2.94 -19.57
CA HIS A 129 9.82 -2.87 -19.89
C HIS A 129 10.01 -2.55 -21.37
#